data_AF-A0AAJ8K284-F1
#
_entry.id   AF-A0AAJ8K284-F1
#
_cell.length_a   1.000
_cell.length_b   1.000
_cell.length_c   1.000
_cell.angle_alpha   90.00
_cell.angle_beta   90.00
_cell.angle_gamma   90.00
#
_symmetry.space_group_name_H-M   'P 1'
#
loop_
_entity.id
_entity.type
_entity.pdbx_description
1 polymer ?
#
loop_
_entity_poly.entity_id
_entity_poly.type
_entity_poly.pdbx_seq_one_letter_code
_entity_poly.pdbx_strand_id
1 'polypeptide(L)'
;MILSTFLATSAIMSSLALGAADHWIVTQLQTLTISRMDPIVNPNDVSGHVHRVVGASNFNWHLNDPQTQLDAACSSTIIGDDKSNYWAPQLYYRHPNNTFTPVLGGVRVYYFNKNKDVKPFPPGLNMISGLAMKRDLKATQSLGVKISCDHGLQTQWLPNGTSHPGGCGSISMGIYFPSCGLANGATSSSDHFSHMAWPQSYNGPNLVDDPNGIVCPASHPIKYPTIFAEFNYYLDADHPWRNDECTLVLSNGDCTGNNFHADFVNGWVPQTLKDAISQCGYGKGVGDKLDACAPLKKTKSEPKSWECRLDGKIPDEEVGLWRPISKLPGCNPLWKSGVSQKPDCASTSKPGYVFPNAYFENLKFRNKIPVALGELKDDADITKFFPSVGDNGAGRLGWWGSEGSNKDQLTKGTWQAIINSLAPGTNPPAIGNMYTKPDGGEETVEPQGQDSSSEDESTPTETHEVPKEGSTPPPVLAAQPIDDDAETTSPASTPVEAEGAESTSAKYCKRKKRGLIPRAGEVLSSHLSRRSRRRSIHG
;
A
#
# COMPACT_ATOMS: atom_id res chain seq x y z
N MET A 1 50.59 39.19 40.93
CA MET A 1 49.81 39.82 39.85
C MET A 1 50.06 39.04 38.57
N ILE A 2 49.06 38.93 37.67
CA ILE A 2 49.16 38.40 36.30
C ILE A 2 49.72 36.97 36.17
N LEU A 3 48.83 36.02 35.86
CA LEU A 3 49.14 34.96 34.91
C LEU A 3 47.85 34.71 34.11
N SER A 4 47.95 34.71 32.77
CA SER A 4 46.78 34.75 31.89
C SER A 4 46.92 33.77 30.74
N THR A 5 45.83 33.05 30.43
CA THR A 5 45.59 32.27 29.19
C THR A 5 46.57 31.09 28.93
N PHE A 6 46.22 30.05 28.17
CA PHE A 6 45.02 29.75 27.38
C PHE A 6 44.42 28.39 27.76
N LEU A 7 43.10 28.24 27.63
CA LEU A 7 42.42 26.94 27.55
C LEU A 7 41.82 26.82 26.14
N ALA A 8 42.38 25.93 25.32
CA ALA A 8 41.94 25.73 23.93
C ALA A 8 40.74 24.76 23.88
N THR A 9 39.53 25.30 23.74
CA THR A 9 38.30 24.53 23.54
C THR A 9 38.22 23.96 22.13
N SER A 10 38.80 22.77 21.93
CA SER A 10 38.65 22.00 20.69
C SER A 10 37.21 21.51 20.53
N ALA A 11 36.38 22.30 19.86
CA ALA A 11 35.03 21.91 19.47
C ALA A 11 35.10 20.81 18.39
N ILE A 12 34.99 19.54 18.80
CA ILE A 12 34.86 18.42 17.88
C ILE A 12 33.47 18.49 17.24
N MET A 13 33.41 19.17 16.09
CA MET A 13 32.20 19.27 15.29
C MET A 13 32.02 17.94 14.55
N SER A 14 31.33 16.99 15.20
CA SER A 14 30.97 15.70 14.61
C SER A 14 30.04 15.91 13.41
N SER A 15 30.64 16.01 12.23
CA SER A 15 29.93 15.97 10.96
C SER A 15 29.33 14.58 10.79
N LEU A 16 28.04 14.47 11.10
CA LEU A 16 27.20 13.40 10.58
C LEU A 16 27.29 13.46 9.05
N ALA A 17 28.00 12.49 8.48
CA ALA A 17 28.07 12.31 7.04
C ALA A 17 26.69 11.87 6.54
N LEU A 18 25.84 12.86 6.25
CA LEU A 18 24.61 12.67 5.49
C LEU A 18 24.97 11.89 4.22
N GLY A 19 24.44 10.67 4.10
CA GLY A 19 24.63 9.86 2.90
C GLY A 19 24.14 10.64 1.68
N ALA A 20 24.88 10.53 0.56
CA ALA A 20 24.53 11.23 -0.67
C ALA A 20 23.07 10.89 -1.05
N ALA A 21 22.25 11.92 -1.27
CA ALA A 21 20.81 11.74 -1.43
C ALA A 21 20.52 10.78 -2.59
N ASP A 22 19.81 9.69 -2.31
CA ASP A 22 19.73 8.51 -3.15
C ASP A 22 18.31 8.15 -3.58
N HIS A 23 17.30 8.89 -3.11
CA HIS A 23 15.89 8.54 -3.30
C HIS A 23 14.99 9.74 -3.58
N TRP A 24 13.81 9.43 -4.11
CA TRP A 24 12.62 10.28 -4.04
C TRP A 24 11.52 9.57 -3.26
N ILE A 25 10.60 10.35 -2.69
CA ILE A 25 9.47 9.88 -1.89
C ILE A 25 8.19 10.35 -2.59
N VAL A 26 7.46 9.41 -3.19
CA VAL A 26 6.09 9.66 -3.63
C VAL A 26 5.23 9.68 -2.37
N THR A 27 4.79 10.87 -1.98
CA THR A 27 3.94 11.12 -0.82
C THR A 27 2.47 11.24 -1.25
N GLN A 28 1.56 11.31 -0.27
CA GLN A 28 0.14 11.59 -0.49
C GLN A 28 -0.61 10.59 -1.40
N LEU A 29 -0.21 9.30 -1.41
CA LEU A 29 -0.96 8.28 -2.14
C LEU A 29 -2.33 8.07 -1.47
N GLN A 30 -3.39 8.26 -2.25
CA GLN A 30 -4.78 8.15 -1.82
C GLN A 30 -5.29 6.71 -1.92
N THR A 31 -6.19 6.33 -1.03
CA THR A 31 -6.78 4.98 -1.00
C THR A 31 -7.76 4.82 -2.14
N LEU A 32 -7.41 3.99 -3.13
CA LEU A 32 -8.22 3.71 -4.31
C LEU A 32 -9.36 2.74 -3.99
N THR A 33 -9.07 1.71 -3.20
CA THR A 33 -10.07 0.75 -2.70
C THR A 33 -9.57 0.07 -1.42
N ILE A 34 -10.52 -0.39 -0.58
CA ILE A 34 -10.29 -1.33 0.51
C ILE A 34 -11.22 -2.51 0.22
N SER A 35 -10.68 -3.66 -0.16
CA SER A 35 -11.46 -4.78 -0.69
C SER A 35 -10.69 -6.10 -0.67
N ARG A 36 -11.38 -7.23 -0.86
CA ARG A 36 -10.73 -8.55 -1.03
C ARG A 36 -10.33 -8.78 -2.48
N MET A 37 -9.42 -7.95 -2.99
CA MET A 37 -8.83 -8.09 -4.32
C MET A 37 -7.32 -8.27 -4.20
N ASP A 38 -6.80 -9.30 -4.87
CA ASP A 38 -5.38 -9.61 -4.95
C ASP A 38 -5.10 -10.31 -6.30
N PRO A 39 -4.75 -9.55 -7.35
CA PRO A 39 -4.58 -10.10 -8.68
C PRO A 39 -3.35 -11.01 -8.82
N ILE A 40 -2.38 -10.96 -7.89
CA ILE A 40 -1.18 -11.82 -7.95
C ILE A 40 -1.47 -13.18 -7.32
N VAL A 41 -2.03 -13.20 -6.10
CA VAL A 41 -2.22 -14.43 -5.31
C VAL A 41 -3.58 -15.08 -5.59
N ASN A 42 -4.61 -14.31 -5.93
CA ASN A 42 -5.97 -14.78 -6.21
C ASN A 42 -6.50 -14.27 -7.58
N PRO A 43 -5.79 -14.48 -8.70
CA PRO A 43 -6.23 -14.01 -10.02
C PRO A 43 -7.57 -14.63 -10.41
N ASN A 44 -8.53 -13.77 -10.80
CA ASN A 44 -9.92 -14.12 -11.14
C ASN A 44 -10.76 -14.64 -9.96
N ASP A 45 -10.35 -14.41 -8.71
CA ASP A 45 -11.01 -14.92 -7.51
C ASP A 45 -11.03 -13.87 -6.37
N VAL A 46 -11.90 -14.07 -5.38
CA VAL A 46 -11.97 -13.17 -4.21
C VAL A 46 -10.83 -13.49 -3.25
N SER A 47 -10.02 -12.48 -2.88
CA SER A 47 -8.82 -12.68 -2.06
C SER A 47 -9.10 -13.28 -0.68
N GLY A 48 -8.13 -13.98 -0.12
CA GLY A 48 -8.20 -14.57 1.23
C GLY A 48 -8.41 -13.58 2.37
N HIS A 49 -8.14 -12.29 2.19
CA HIS A 49 -8.34 -11.22 3.19
C HIS A 49 -8.49 -9.85 2.52
N VAL A 50 -8.79 -8.81 3.31
CA VAL A 50 -8.98 -7.43 2.81
C VAL A 50 -7.63 -6.73 2.63
N HIS A 51 -7.38 -6.18 1.45
CA HIS A 51 -6.23 -5.32 1.19
C HIS A 51 -6.65 -3.84 1.10
N ARG A 52 -5.73 -2.95 1.47
CA ARG A 52 -5.78 -1.53 1.17
C ARG A 52 -4.95 -1.27 -0.08
N VAL A 53 -5.55 -0.65 -1.10
CA VAL A 53 -4.94 -0.47 -2.43
C VAL A 53 -4.74 1.01 -2.75
N VAL A 54 -3.61 1.34 -3.37
CA VAL A 54 -3.30 2.64 -3.98
C VAL A 54 -2.70 2.45 -5.38
N GLY A 55 -2.74 3.48 -6.24
CA GLY A 55 -2.14 3.46 -7.57
C GLY A 55 -3.11 3.75 -8.73
N ALA A 56 -2.83 3.16 -9.89
CA ALA A 56 -3.67 3.23 -11.09
C ALA A 56 -5.14 2.88 -10.86
N SER A 57 -6.03 3.61 -11.55
CA SER A 57 -7.48 3.49 -11.44
C SER A 57 -8.06 2.14 -11.86
N ASN A 58 -7.40 1.43 -12.78
CA ASN A 58 -7.83 0.16 -13.32
C ASN A 58 -7.25 -1.06 -12.59
N PHE A 59 -6.94 -0.91 -11.30
CA PHE A 59 -6.68 -2.05 -10.43
C PHE A 59 -7.89 -3.00 -10.41
N ASN A 60 -7.61 -4.29 -10.54
CA ASN A 60 -8.61 -5.30 -10.90
C ASN A 60 -8.37 -6.60 -10.11
N TRP A 61 -9.34 -7.52 -10.13
CA TRP A 61 -9.23 -8.83 -9.48
C TRP A 61 -8.49 -9.88 -10.35
N HIS A 62 -7.97 -9.46 -11.50
CA HIS A 62 -6.97 -10.16 -12.30
C HIS A 62 -5.80 -9.21 -12.59
N LEU A 63 -4.61 -9.74 -12.90
CA LEU A 63 -3.52 -8.89 -13.37
C LEU A 63 -3.91 -8.26 -14.72
N ASN A 64 -3.57 -6.98 -14.88
CA ASN A 64 -3.57 -6.32 -16.17
C ASN A 64 -2.32 -6.77 -16.96
N ASP A 65 -2.42 -6.79 -18.29
CA ASP A 65 -1.22 -6.77 -19.11
C ASP A 65 -0.50 -5.39 -19.01
N PRO A 66 0.76 -5.27 -19.45
CA PRO A 66 1.52 -4.06 -19.23
C PRO A 66 1.03 -2.82 -19.99
N GLN A 67 0.26 -2.99 -21.07
CA GLN A 67 -0.34 -1.87 -21.80
C GLN A 67 -1.62 -1.42 -21.10
N THR A 68 -2.53 -2.36 -20.77
CA THR A 68 -3.72 -2.06 -19.96
C THR A 68 -3.34 -1.34 -18.66
N GLN A 69 -2.28 -1.77 -17.96
CA GLN A 69 -1.80 -1.11 -16.74
C GLN A 69 -1.38 0.36 -16.95
N LEU A 70 -0.85 0.71 -18.13
CA LEU A 70 -0.45 2.09 -18.47
C LEU A 70 -1.65 2.95 -18.93
N ASP A 71 -2.66 2.33 -19.54
CA ASP A 71 -3.87 2.98 -20.06
C ASP A 71 -4.85 3.44 -18.96
N ALA A 72 -4.55 3.17 -17.68
CA ALA A 72 -5.30 3.61 -16.53
C ALA A 72 -5.61 5.11 -16.56
N ALA A 73 -6.89 5.50 -16.54
CA ALA A 73 -7.32 6.89 -16.72
C ALA A 73 -6.67 7.88 -15.74
N CYS A 74 -6.50 7.47 -14.49
CA CYS A 74 -5.82 8.26 -13.46
C CYS A 74 -4.92 7.39 -12.58
N SER A 75 -4.23 8.02 -11.63
CA SER A 75 -3.51 7.33 -10.55
C SER A 75 -3.81 8.04 -9.24
N SER A 76 -3.96 7.28 -8.16
CA SER A 76 -4.14 7.81 -6.81
C SER A 76 -2.79 8.20 -6.16
N THR A 77 -1.67 8.07 -6.87
CA THR A 77 -0.39 8.69 -6.49
C THR A 77 -0.33 10.15 -6.94
N ILE A 78 0.53 10.95 -6.30
CA ILE A 78 0.76 12.36 -6.70
C ILE A 78 1.46 12.52 -8.07
N ILE A 79 2.03 11.44 -8.65
CA ILE A 79 2.73 11.46 -9.94
C ILE A 79 1.90 10.72 -10.98
N GLY A 80 1.26 11.45 -11.91
CA GLY A 80 0.37 10.86 -12.91
C GLY A 80 1.00 9.83 -13.87
N ASP A 81 2.31 9.92 -14.11
CA ASP A 81 3.11 8.94 -14.87
C ASP A 81 3.50 7.67 -14.04
N ASP A 82 3.14 7.59 -12.75
CA ASP A 82 3.23 6.39 -11.92
C ASP A 82 1.86 5.70 -11.86
N LYS A 83 1.58 4.81 -12.83
CA LYS A 83 0.40 3.93 -12.88
C LYS A 83 0.65 2.61 -12.14
N SER A 84 1.66 2.52 -11.29
CA SER A 84 1.89 1.31 -10.49
C SER A 84 0.78 1.12 -9.47
N ASN A 85 0.53 -0.12 -9.05
CA ASN A 85 -0.34 -0.42 -7.91
C ASN A 85 0.46 -1.00 -6.74
N TYR A 86 0.02 -0.65 -5.53
CA TYR A 86 0.57 -1.14 -4.26
C TYR A 86 -0.59 -1.55 -3.38
N TRP A 87 -0.50 -2.72 -2.77
CA TRP A 87 -1.49 -3.16 -1.79
C TRP A 87 -0.86 -3.94 -0.65
N ALA A 88 -1.55 -3.94 0.49
CA ALA A 88 -1.13 -4.63 1.71
C ALA A 88 -2.37 -4.93 2.58
N PRO A 89 -2.31 -5.90 3.51
CA PRO A 89 -3.43 -6.21 4.41
C PRO A 89 -3.90 -4.97 5.18
N GLN A 90 -5.20 -4.69 5.10
CA GLN A 90 -5.84 -3.60 5.84
C GLN A 90 -5.75 -3.87 7.35
N LEU A 91 -5.33 -2.85 8.12
CA LEU A 91 -5.30 -2.90 9.58
C LEU A 91 -6.69 -2.59 10.16
N TYR A 92 -7.17 -3.42 11.06
CA TYR A 92 -8.42 -3.24 11.79
C TYR A 92 -8.17 -2.96 13.26
N TYR A 93 -8.98 -2.09 13.85
CA TYR A 93 -9.13 -1.97 15.30
C TYR A 93 -10.26 -2.87 15.77
N ARG A 94 -10.08 -3.54 16.91
CA ARG A 94 -11.10 -4.39 17.53
C ARG A 94 -11.73 -3.68 18.73
N HIS A 95 -13.01 -3.36 18.59
CA HIS A 95 -13.83 -2.73 19.62
C HIS A 95 -14.06 -3.65 20.84
N PRO A 96 -14.40 -3.11 22.02
CA PRO A 96 -14.71 -3.90 23.22
C PRO A 96 -15.83 -4.93 23.02
N ASN A 97 -16.80 -4.63 22.15
CA ASN A 97 -17.90 -5.53 21.77
C ASN A 97 -17.49 -6.63 20.76
N ASN A 98 -16.21 -6.72 20.38
CA ASN A 98 -15.64 -7.61 19.35
C ASN A 98 -16.08 -7.33 17.91
N THR A 99 -16.62 -6.15 17.61
CA THR A 99 -16.72 -5.65 16.23
C THR A 99 -15.40 -5.01 15.77
N PHE A 100 -15.27 -4.77 14.46
CA PHE A 100 -14.05 -4.28 13.83
C PHE A 100 -14.34 -3.07 12.92
N THR A 101 -13.48 -2.06 12.97
CA THR A 101 -13.42 -0.95 12.00
C THR A 101 -12.05 -0.90 11.33
N PRO A 102 -11.96 -0.63 10.02
CA PRO A 102 -10.67 -0.44 9.34
C PRO A 102 -10.05 0.88 9.80
N VAL A 103 -8.81 0.83 10.30
CA VAL A 103 -8.06 2.04 10.65
C VAL A 103 -7.68 2.75 9.35
N LEU A 104 -7.89 4.06 9.28
CA LEU A 104 -7.58 4.86 8.09
C LEU A 104 -6.22 5.57 8.21
N GLY A 105 -5.73 6.10 7.09
CA GLY A 105 -4.52 6.92 7.06
C GLY A 105 -4.04 7.18 5.65
N GLY A 106 -2.72 7.20 5.43
CA GLY A 106 -2.07 7.50 4.15
C GLY A 106 -1.06 6.43 3.72
N VAL A 107 -0.60 6.48 2.47
CA VAL A 107 0.52 5.66 1.99
C VAL A 107 1.64 6.56 1.47
N ARG A 108 2.90 6.12 1.65
CA ARG A 108 4.11 6.76 1.11
C ARG A 108 4.99 5.68 0.46
N VAL A 109 5.63 6.00 -0.66
CA VAL A 109 6.50 5.08 -1.40
C VAL A 109 7.84 5.74 -1.69
N TYR A 110 8.92 5.13 -1.23
CA TYR A 110 10.30 5.58 -1.40
C TYR A 110 10.97 4.71 -2.47
N TYR A 111 11.77 5.35 -3.32
CA TYR A 111 12.54 4.68 -4.37
C TYR A 111 14.03 4.93 -4.18
N PHE A 112 14.75 3.99 -3.55
CA PHE A 112 16.19 4.12 -3.31
C PHE A 112 17.00 3.65 -4.51
N ASN A 113 17.79 4.56 -5.08
CA ASN A 113 18.62 4.39 -6.26
C ASN A 113 20.10 4.35 -5.87
N LYS A 114 20.46 3.45 -4.95
CA LYS A 114 21.79 3.35 -4.30
C LYS A 114 22.94 2.84 -5.19
N ASN A 115 22.72 2.76 -6.50
CA ASN A 115 23.73 2.31 -7.45
C ASN A 115 23.60 3.12 -8.74
N LYS A 116 24.72 3.52 -9.35
CA LYS A 116 24.75 4.27 -10.63
C LYS A 116 24.13 3.48 -11.79
N ASP A 117 24.13 2.15 -11.70
CA ASP A 117 23.74 1.25 -12.79
C ASP A 117 22.28 0.78 -12.68
N VAL A 118 21.48 1.34 -11.78
CA VAL A 118 20.04 1.05 -11.62
C VAL A 118 19.30 1.14 -12.96
N LYS A 119 18.45 0.15 -13.25
CA LYS A 119 17.57 0.11 -14.42
C LYS A 119 16.13 0.47 -14.03
N PRO A 120 15.32 1.08 -14.90
CA PRO A 120 13.87 1.16 -14.68
C PRO A 120 13.27 -0.23 -14.55
N PHE A 121 12.16 -0.36 -13.81
CA PHE A 121 11.40 -1.60 -13.75
C PHE A 121 10.88 -1.95 -15.16
N PRO A 122 10.97 -3.21 -15.62
CA PRO A 122 10.37 -3.63 -16.87
C PRO A 122 8.83 -3.61 -16.78
N PRO A 123 8.11 -3.34 -17.88
CA PRO A 123 6.65 -3.42 -17.91
C PRO A 123 6.18 -4.81 -17.47
N GLY A 124 5.15 -4.87 -16.62
CA GLY A 124 4.61 -6.14 -16.09
C GLY A 124 5.40 -6.78 -14.94
N LEU A 125 6.45 -6.13 -14.41
CA LEU A 125 7.07 -6.56 -13.15
C LEU A 125 6.03 -6.54 -12.03
N ASN A 126 5.85 -7.68 -11.36
CA ASN A 126 5.08 -7.79 -10.13
C ASN A 126 5.93 -8.42 -9.02
N MET A 127 5.68 -8.04 -7.76
CA MET A 127 6.49 -8.49 -6.62
C MET A 127 5.63 -8.67 -5.38
N ILE A 128 5.94 -9.68 -4.58
CA ILE A 128 5.44 -9.87 -3.21
C ILE A 128 6.62 -9.74 -2.23
N SER A 129 6.39 -9.13 -1.08
CA SER A 129 7.33 -9.10 0.05
C SER A 129 6.60 -9.41 1.35
N GLY A 130 7.19 -10.17 2.27
CA GLY A 130 6.52 -10.69 3.47
C GLY A 130 5.85 -12.05 3.25
N LEU A 131 5.05 -12.51 4.23
CA LEU A 131 4.40 -13.82 4.20
C LEU A 131 2.98 -13.79 4.79
N ALA A 132 1.95 -13.84 3.95
CA ALA A 132 0.55 -13.72 4.36
C ALA A 132 0.02 -14.82 5.32
N MET A 133 0.62 -16.02 5.29
CA MET A 133 0.05 -17.25 5.86
C MET A 133 1.05 -18.05 6.73
N LYS A 134 2.26 -17.53 7.00
CA LYS A 134 3.30 -18.25 7.75
C LYS A 134 4.10 -17.29 8.64
N ARG A 135 3.99 -17.48 9.96
CA ARG A 135 4.78 -16.78 10.99
C ARG A 135 6.23 -17.23 10.99
N ASP A 136 7.01 -16.74 10.04
CA ASP A 136 8.45 -17.00 9.95
C ASP A 136 9.24 -15.71 9.73
N LEU A 137 9.62 -15.06 10.83
CA LEU A 137 10.43 -13.84 10.83
C LEU A 137 11.87 -14.07 10.34
N LYS A 138 12.31 -15.32 10.18
CA LYS A 138 13.64 -15.69 9.67
C LYS A 138 13.62 -16.08 8.19
N ALA A 139 12.43 -16.22 7.59
CA ALA A 139 12.31 -16.43 6.16
C ALA A 139 12.83 -15.21 5.39
N THR A 140 13.54 -15.46 4.28
CA THR A 140 14.09 -14.43 3.41
C THR A 140 13.00 -13.46 2.92
N GLN A 141 11.79 -13.95 2.64
CA GLN A 141 10.63 -13.13 2.28
C GLN A 141 10.29 -12.06 3.34
N SER A 142 10.43 -12.37 4.63
CA SER A 142 10.06 -11.51 5.76
C SER A 142 11.08 -10.41 6.08
N LEU A 143 12.26 -10.43 5.44
CA LEU A 143 13.38 -9.51 5.70
C LEU A 143 13.00 -8.03 5.47
N GLY A 144 12.05 -7.79 4.55
CA GLY A 144 11.57 -6.46 4.19
C GLY A 144 10.79 -5.73 5.28
N VAL A 145 10.06 -6.45 6.15
CA VAL A 145 9.06 -5.89 7.09
C VAL A 145 9.68 -4.95 8.13
N LYS A 146 9.08 -3.75 8.31
CA LYS A 146 9.47 -2.68 9.25
C LYS A 146 8.21 -2.01 9.85
N ILE A 147 7.68 -2.55 10.96
CA ILE A 147 6.52 -2.00 11.67
C ILE A 147 7.00 -1.12 12.83
N SER A 148 6.47 0.09 12.98
CA SER A 148 6.74 0.99 14.11
C SER A 148 5.49 1.71 14.64
N CYS A 149 5.51 1.99 15.95
CA CYS A 149 4.59 2.87 16.67
C CYS A 149 5.20 4.28 16.70
N ASP A 150 4.42 5.32 16.36
CA ASP A 150 4.80 6.75 16.48
C ASP A 150 6.20 7.10 15.96
N HIS A 151 6.54 6.55 14.78
CA HIS A 151 7.85 6.68 14.13
C HIS A 151 9.07 6.28 14.98
N GLY A 152 8.84 5.50 16.04
CA GLY A 152 9.88 4.90 16.89
C GLY A 152 10.59 3.72 16.24
N LEU A 153 11.15 2.83 17.07
CA LEU A 153 11.95 1.70 16.60
C LEU A 153 11.18 0.79 15.64
N GLN A 154 11.72 0.59 14.44
CA GLN A 154 11.20 -0.37 13.46
C GLN A 154 11.47 -1.81 13.90
N THR A 155 10.43 -2.64 13.89
CA THR A 155 10.47 -4.06 14.24
C THR A 155 9.74 -4.90 13.18
N GLN A 156 9.39 -6.16 13.47
CA GLN A 156 8.49 -6.98 12.65
C GLN A 156 7.16 -7.30 13.38
N TRP A 157 6.82 -6.53 14.43
CA TRP A 157 5.67 -6.80 15.30
C TRP A 157 4.72 -5.60 15.35
N LEU A 158 3.41 -5.87 15.42
CA LEU A 158 2.42 -4.88 15.83
C LEU A 158 2.65 -4.47 17.30
N PRO A 159 2.49 -3.18 17.64
CA PRO A 159 2.50 -2.75 19.03
C PRO A 159 1.30 -3.33 19.79
N ASN A 160 1.50 -3.60 21.08
CA ASN A 160 0.49 -4.15 21.98
C ASN A 160 0.75 -3.64 23.40
N GLY A 161 -0.15 -3.90 24.34
CA GLY A 161 -0.06 -3.32 25.69
C GLY A 161 1.14 -3.72 26.54
N THR A 162 1.93 -4.72 26.12
CA THR A 162 3.20 -5.05 26.78
C THR A 162 4.38 -4.26 26.19
N SER A 163 4.40 -4.02 24.87
CA SER A 163 5.46 -3.25 24.21
C SER A 163 5.24 -1.75 24.26
N HIS A 164 3.98 -1.30 24.22
CA HIS A 164 3.56 0.10 24.17
C HIS A 164 2.38 0.33 25.13
N PRO A 165 2.61 0.34 26.46
CA PRO A 165 1.53 0.42 27.46
C PRO A 165 0.79 1.77 27.48
N GLY A 166 1.42 2.83 26.95
CA GLY A 166 0.79 4.15 26.72
C GLY A 166 0.04 4.26 25.39
N GLY A 167 0.05 3.22 24.55
CA GLY A 167 -0.54 3.22 23.22
C GLY A 167 0.35 3.83 22.14
N CYS A 168 -0.28 4.09 20.99
CA CYS A 168 0.29 4.72 19.80
C CYS A 168 -0.74 5.70 19.24
N GLY A 169 -0.32 6.88 18.76
CA GLY A 169 -1.15 7.73 17.90
C GLY A 169 -1.15 7.27 16.43
N SER A 170 -0.11 6.55 16.03
CA SER A 170 0.12 6.15 14.65
C SER A 170 0.90 4.83 14.54
N ILE A 171 0.62 4.09 13.47
CA ILE A 171 1.26 2.83 13.11
C ILE A 171 1.80 2.99 11.68
N SER A 172 3.12 2.96 11.50
CA SER A 172 3.70 2.75 10.16
C SER A 172 3.90 1.25 9.95
N MET A 173 3.23 0.70 8.94
CA MET A 173 3.48 -0.65 8.44
C MET A 173 4.33 -0.53 7.19
N GLY A 174 5.64 -0.37 7.41
CA GLY A 174 6.65 -0.28 6.37
C GLY A 174 7.08 -1.65 5.86
N ILE A 175 7.37 -1.75 4.56
CA ILE A 175 7.98 -2.95 3.97
C ILE A 175 8.80 -2.62 2.73
N TYR A 176 10.01 -3.19 2.68
CA TYR A 176 10.87 -3.15 1.51
C TYR A 176 10.52 -4.27 0.53
N PHE A 177 10.74 -4.06 -0.76
CA PHE A 177 10.68 -5.12 -1.79
C PHE A 177 12.10 -5.56 -2.20
N PRO A 178 12.29 -6.82 -2.63
CA PRO A 178 13.51 -7.23 -3.32
C PRO A 178 13.71 -6.36 -4.58
N SER A 179 14.96 -6.15 -4.99
CA SER A 179 15.29 -5.15 -6.04
C SER A 179 16.44 -5.58 -6.96
N CYS A 180 16.73 -6.88 -6.98
CA CYS A 180 17.66 -7.51 -7.89
C CYS A 180 16.90 -8.54 -8.74
N GLY A 181 16.83 -8.35 -10.06
CA GLY A 181 16.11 -9.22 -10.99
C GLY A 181 17.03 -10.17 -11.76
N LEU A 182 16.46 -11.30 -12.22
CA LEU A 182 17.15 -12.29 -13.04
C LEU A 182 17.77 -11.70 -14.32
N ALA A 183 18.89 -12.29 -14.76
CA ALA A 183 19.65 -11.83 -15.93
C ALA A 183 18.88 -11.90 -17.27
N ASN A 184 17.80 -12.69 -17.33
CA ASN A 184 16.91 -12.78 -18.49
C ASN A 184 15.79 -11.73 -18.50
N GLY A 185 15.68 -10.88 -17.48
CA GLY A 185 14.65 -9.85 -17.37
C GLY A 185 13.25 -10.38 -17.03
N ALA A 186 13.12 -11.60 -16.50
CA ALA A 186 11.83 -12.16 -16.10
C ALA A 186 11.10 -11.26 -15.08
N THR A 187 9.81 -11.02 -15.34
CA THR A 187 8.97 -10.05 -14.63
C THR A 187 8.05 -10.69 -13.57
N SER A 188 8.04 -12.01 -13.50
CA SER A 188 7.28 -12.83 -12.55
C SER A 188 7.87 -14.24 -12.44
N SER A 189 7.40 -15.01 -11.46
CA SER A 189 7.68 -16.44 -11.30
C SER A 189 6.45 -17.15 -10.76
N SER A 190 6.34 -18.47 -10.94
CA SER A 190 5.20 -19.28 -10.47
C SER A 190 5.11 -19.42 -8.94
N ASP A 191 6.16 -19.04 -8.22
CA ASP A 191 6.19 -18.91 -6.76
C ASP A 191 6.13 -17.44 -6.29
N HIS A 192 6.02 -16.48 -7.23
CA HIS A 192 6.06 -15.02 -7.04
C HIS A 192 7.33 -14.45 -6.37
N PHE A 193 8.31 -15.28 -5.98
CA PHE A 193 9.55 -14.86 -5.33
C PHE A 193 10.80 -15.11 -6.17
N SER A 194 10.96 -16.28 -6.79
CA SER A 194 12.22 -16.74 -7.42
C SER A 194 12.74 -15.96 -8.64
N HIS A 195 11.99 -14.98 -9.16
CA HIS A 195 12.46 -14.05 -10.18
C HIS A 195 13.17 -12.81 -9.61
N MET A 196 13.13 -12.61 -8.29
CA MET A 196 13.70 -11.48 -7.56
C MET A 196 14.55 -11.93 -6.36
N ALA A 197 15.57 -11.14 -6.03
CA ALA A 197 16.38 -11.29 -4.85
C ALA A 197 16.56 -9.97 -4.09
N TRP A 198 16.92 -10.08 -2.82
CA TRP A 198 17.40 -8.93 -2.06
C TRP A 198 18.74 -8.43 -2.63
N PRO A 199 18.98 -7.12 -2.60
CA PRO A 199 20.32 -6.59 -2.76
C PRO A 199 21.15 -6.91 -1.51
N GLN A 200 22.45 -6.69 -1.62
CA GLN A 200 23.43 -7.06 -0.62
C GLN A 200 24.33 -5.88 -0.24
N SER A 201 24.82 -5.93 0.99
CA SER A 201 25.77 -4.98 1.57
C SER A 201 26.94 -5.73 2.20
N TYR A 202 28.09 -5.06 2.30
CA TYR A 202 29.30 -5.66 2.89
C TYR A 202 29.25 -5.63 4.42
N ASN A 203 29.22 -6.82 5.04
CA ASN A 203 29.46 -7.03 6.46
C ASN A 203 30.88 -7.60 6.65
N GLY A 204 31.84 -6.70 6.82
CA GLY A 204 33.27 -7.04 6.73
C GLY A 204 33.61 -7.54 5.32
N PRO A 205 34.27 -8.71 5.16
CA PRO A 205 34.61 -9.26 3.84
C PRO A 205 33.43 -9.92 3.12
N ASN A 206 32.30 -10.15 3.80
CA ASN A 206 31.18 -10.94 3.28
C ASN A 206 30.07 -10.02 2.75
N LEU A 207 29.45 -10.40 1.63
CA LEU A 207 28.15 -9.85 1.25
C LEU A 207 27.05 -10.56 2.06
N VAL A 208 26.10 -9.79 2.57
CA VAL A 208 24.89 -10.26 3.25
C VAL A 208 23.66 -9.54 2.70
N ASP A 209 22.52 -10.22 2.71
CA ASP A 209 21.24 -9.66 2.26
C ASP A 209 20.85 -8.47 3.13
N ASP A 210 20.52 -7.35 2.47
CA ASP A 210 20.15 -6.07 3.07
C ASP A 210 18.95 -5.52 2.30
N PRO A 211 17.78 -5.31 2.93
CA PRO A 211 16.60 -4.76 2.26
C PRO A 211 16.87 -3.51 1.43
N ASN A 212 17.84 -2.69 1.82
CA ASN A 212 18.20 -1.45 1.12
C ASN A 212 19.70 -1.42 0.74
N GLY A 213 20.25 -2.59 0.38
CA GLY A 213 21.62 -2.79 -0.09
C GLY A 213 21.90 -2.30 -1.52
N ILE A 214 23.19 -2.31 -1.88
CA ILE A 214 23.72 -1.60 -3.08
C ILE A 214 24.22 -2.54 -4.19
N VAL A 215 24.64 -3.76 -3.82
CA VAL A 215 25.11 -4.82 -4.73
C VAL A 215 23.95 -5.76 -5.03
N CYS A 216 23.97 -6.44 -6.18
CA CYS A 216 23.07 -7.56 -6.45
C CYS A 216 23.83 -8.89 -6.48
N PRO A 217 23.23 -10.00 -5.99
CA PRO A 217 23.85 -11.32 -6.06
C PRO A 217 23.96 -11.78 -7.52
N ALA A 218 24.98 -12.60 -7.82
CA ALA A 218 25.27 -13.04 -9.19
C ALA A 218 24.15 -13.85 -9.87
N SER A 219 23.18 -14.37 -9.11
CA SER A 219 21.96 -15.00 -9.64
C SER A 219 20.96 -14.00 -10.22
N HIS A 220 20.96 -12.76 -9.72
CA HIS A 220 19.99 -11.71 -10.06
C HIS A 220 20.72 -10.37 -10.35
N PRO A 221 21.54 -10.28 -11.40
CA PRO A 221 22.47 -9.16 -11.58
C PRO A 221 21.81 -7.81 -11.95
N ILE A 222 20.51 -7.75 -12.24
CA ILE A 222 19.84 -6.50 -12.66
C ILE A 222 19.35 -5.73 -11.43
N LYS A 223 20.04 -4.66 -11.04
CA LYS A 223 19.58 -3.76 -9.97
C LYS A 223 18.46 -2.84 -10.47
N TYR A 224 17.32 -2.87 -9.80
CA TYR A 224 16.22 -1.91 -9.93
C TYR A 224 16.20 -0.93 -8.73
N PRO A 225 15.38 0.14 -8.71
CA PRO A 225 15.19 0.93 -7.51
C PRO A 225 14.67 0.06 -6.36
N THR A 226 15.21 0.23 -5.15
CA THR A 226 14.64 -0.43 -3.98
C THR A 226 13.36 0.30 -3.59
N ILE A 227 12.21 -0.38 -3.64
CA ILE A 227 10.95 0.16 -3.12
C ILE A 227 10.90 -0.05 -1.60
N PHE A 228 10.52 1.00 -0.86
CA PHE A 228 9.98 0.89 0.50
C PHE A 228 8.58 1.52 0.49
N ALA A 229 7.56 0.75 0.87
CA ALA A 229 6.18 1.23 0.97
C ALA A 229 5.80 1.31 2.45
N GLU A 230 5.30 2.46 2.90
CA GLU A 230 4.78 2.67 4.25
C GLU A 230 3.27 2.85 4.23
N PHE A 231 2.54 1.82 4.65
CA PHE A 231 1.11 1.91 4.92
C PHE A 231 0.92 2.50 6.32
N ASN A 232 0.62 3.80 6.38
CA ASN A 232 0.44 4.53 7.62
C ASN A 232 -1.03 4.51 8.04
N TYR A 233 -1.25 4.21 9.30
CA TYR A 233 -2.56 4.16 9.96
C TYR A 233 -2.53 5.09 11.18
N TYR A 234 -3.58 5.88 11.39
CA TYR A 234 -3.67 6.83 12.50
C TYR A 234 -4.83 6.44 13.41
N LEU A 235 -4.58 6.46 14.72
CA LEU A 235 -5.56 6.18 15.75
C LEU A 235 -6.08 7.50 16.34
N ASP A 236 -7.35 7.51 16.74
CA ASP A 236 -8.07 8.68 17.22
C ASP A 236 -8.91 8.30 18.47
N ALA A 237 -9.81 9.19 18.90
CA ALA A 237 -10.61 9.00 20.10
C ALA A 237 -11.56 7.78 20.04
N ASP A 238 -11.97 7.37 18.84
CA ASP A 238 -12.87 6.24 18.61
C ASP A 238 -12.11 4.90 18.50
N HIS A 239 -10.77 4.95 18.51
CA HIS A 239 -9.87 3.81 18.52
C HIS A 239 -9.01 3.73 19.82
N PRO A 240 -9.60 3.85 21.02
CA PRO A 240 -8.85 4.01 22.28
C PRO A 240 -7.97 2.79 22.57
N TRP A 241 -6.76 3.02 23.10
CA TRP A 241 -5.82 1.94 23.35
C TRP A 241 -6.24 1.06 24.54
N ARG A 242 -6.48 -0.24 24.28
CA ARG A 242 -7.09 -1.15 25.27
C ARG A 242 -6.12 -2.12 25.94
N ASN A 243 -4.85 -2.12 25.55
CA ASN A 243 -3.81 -3.09 25.98
C ASN A 243 -4.13 -4.59 25.67
N ASP A 244 -5.25 -4.89 25.01
CA ASP A 244 -5.64 -6.24 24.53
C ASP A 244 -4.61 -6.81 23.54
N GLU A 245 -4.40 -8.13 23.61
CA GLU A 245 -3.58 -8.93 22.66
C GLU A 245 -3.94 -8.69 21.19
N CYS A 246 -5.22 -8.46 20.91
CA CYS A 246 -5.76 -8.10 19.60
C CYS A 246 -6.54 -6.78 19.73
N THR A 247 -5.86 -5.70 20.15
CA THR A 247 -6.40 -4.32 20.05
C THR A 247 -6.40 -3.88 18.59
N LEU A 248 -5.27 -4.11 17.92
CA LEU A 248 -5.09 -4.03 16.48
C LEU A 248 -5.00 -5.46 15.91
N VAL A 249 -5.44 -5.64 14.67
CA VAL A 249 -5.39 -6.93 13.97
C VAL A 249 -5.31 -6.70 12.46
N LEU A 250 -4.48 -7.45 11.74
CA LEU A 250 -4.49 -7.44 10.28
C LEU A 250 -5.73 -8.15 9.74
N SER A 251 -6.17 -7.77 8.54
CA SER A 251 -7.33 -8.38 7.87
C SER A 251 -7.25 -9.90 7.67
N ASN A 252 -6.03 -10.47 7.64
CA ASN A 252 -5.78 -11.92 7.63
C ASN A 252 -5.93 -12.60 9.00
N GLY A 253 -6.42 -11.88 10.01
CA GLY A 253 -6.60 -12.32 11.39
C GLY A 253 -5.39 -12.13 12.30
N ASP A 254 -4.22 -11.71 11.78
CA ASP A 254 -2.98 -11.67 12.57
C ASP A 254 -2.92 -10.52 13.57
N CYS A 255 -2.94 -10.85 14.87
CA CYS A 255 -2.77 -9.88 15.95
C CYS A 255 -1.31 -9.52 16.25
N THR A 256 -0.32 -10.23 15.68
CA THR A 256 1.11 -9.99 15.99
C THR A 256 1.84 -9.19 14.92
N GLY A 257 1.31 -9.09 13.69
CA GLY A 257 1.96 -8.40 12.56
C GLY A 257 3.03 -9.22 11.84
N ASN A 258 3.30 -10.45 12.28
CA ASN A 258 4.36 -11.30 11.74
C ASN A 258 4.05 -11.85 10.34
N ASN A 259 2.78 -11.77 9.94
CA ASN A 259 2.29 -12.11 8.59
C ASN A 259 1.95 -10.86 7.77
N PHE A 260 2.53 -9.70 8.12
CA PHE A 260 2.47 -8.53 7.25
C PHE A 260 3.24 -8.79 5.96
N HIS A 261 2.63 -8.38 4.86
CA HIS A 261 3.19 -8.44 3.51
C HIS A 261 2.68 -7.25 2.71
N ALA A 262 3.28 -7.01 1.56
CA ALA A 262 2.73 -6.11 0.56
C ALA A 262 3.14 -6.57 -0.84
N ASP A 263 2.40 -6.04 -1.79
CA ASP A 263 2.33 -6.48 -3.16
C ASP A 263 2.45 -5.26 -4.08
N PHE A 264 3.08 -5.46 -5.23
CA PHE A 264 3.40 -4.40 -6.19
C PHE A 264 3.22 -4.88 -7.63
N VAL A 265 2.66 -4.01 -8.48
CA VAL A 265 2.66 -4.14 -9.95
C VAL A 265 3.20 -2.85 -10.55
N ASN A 266 4.22 -2.95 -11.40
CA ASN A 266 4.82 -1.82 -12.10
C ASN A 266 3.89 -1.27 -13.20
N GLY A 267 3.58 0.02 -13.09
CA GLY A 267 2.91 0.81 -14.13
C GLY A 267 3.60 2.16 -14.36
N TRP A 268 4.88 2.31 -14.05
CA TRP A 268 5.60 3.51 -14.43
C TRP A 268 5.66 3.68 -15.95
N VAL A 269 5.30 4.86 -16.44
CA VAL A 269 5.59 5.29 -17.82
C VAL A 269 7.10 5.12 -18.06
N PRO A 270 7.55 4.20 -18.94
CA PRO A 270 8.93 3.69 -18.88
C PRO A 270 10.01 4.76 -19.08
N GLN A 271 9.74 5.76 -19.92
CA GLN A 271 10.67 6.86 -20.17
C GLN A 271 10.74 7.82 -18.99
N THR A 272 9.63 8.12 -18.31
CA THR A 272 9.60 9.01 -17.14
C THR A 272 10.36 8.41 -15.96
N LEU A 273 10.20 7.11 -15.68
CA LEU A 273 11.00 6.43 -14.63
C LEU A 273 12.49 6.38 -14.99
N LYS A 274 12.83 6.03 -16.24
CA LYS A 274 14.22 6.02 -16.75
C LYS A 274 14.90 7.39 -16.58
N ASP A 275 14.18 8.47 -16.90
CA ASP A 275 14.70 9.83 -16.76
C ASP A 275 14.78 10.26 -15.29
N ALA A 276 13.81 9.89 -14.45
CA ALA A 276 13.86 10.13 -13.00
C ALA A 276 15.06 9.43 -12.33
N ILE A 277 15.35 8.16 -12.70
CA ILE A 277 16.55 7.45 -12.23
C ILE A 277 17.83 8.19 -12.66
N SER A 278 17.90 8.62 -13.93
CA SER A 278 19.10 9.28 -14.48
C SER A 278 19.34 10.68 -13.90
N GLN A 279 18.28 11.47 -13.72
CA GLN A 279 18.34 12.88 -13.32
C GLN A 279 18.25 13.07 -11.80
N CYS A 280 17.61 12.16 -11.08
CA CYS A 280 17.20 12.32 -9.67
C CYS A 280 17.51 11.09 -8.79
N GLY A 281 18.12 10.03 -9.34
CA GLY A 281 18.68 8.92 -8.58
C GLY A 281 20.14 9.16 -8.14
N TYR A 282 20.74 8.15 -7.49
CA TYR A 282 22.17 8.03 -7.14
C TYR A 282 22.96 9.34 -6.93
N GLY A 283 22.85 9.92 -5.73
CA GLY A 283 23.54 11.17 -5.37
C GLY A 283 22.78 12.45 -5.75
N LYS A 284 21.64 12.34 -6.45
CA LYS A 284 20.76 13.45 -6.87
C LYS A 284 19.34 13.35 -6.27
N GLY A 285 19.16 12.52 -5.25
CA GLY A 285 17.88 12.25 -4.60
C GLY A 285 17.20 13.53 -4.11
N VAL A 286 15.92 13.69 -4.44
CA VAL A 286 15.12 14.88 -4.09
C VAL A 286 14.30 14.71 -2.81
N GLY A 287 14.25 13.51 -2.23
CA GLY A 287 13.37 13.22 -1.09
C GLY A 287 11.91 13.43 -1.46
N ASP A 288 11.17 14.12 -0.60
CA ASP A 288 9.78 14.54 -0.81
C ASP A 288 9.63 15.78 -1.72
N LYS A 289 10.73 16.45 -2.07
CA LYS A 289 10.73 17.67 -2.90
C LYS A 289 10.66 17.35 -4.39
N LEU A 290 9.59 16.64 -4.78
CA LEU A 290 9.39 16.09 -6.13
C LEU A 290 9.51 17.14 -7.26
N ASP A 291 9.21 18.41 -7.00
CA ASP A 291 9.38 19.53 -7.95
C ASP A 291 10.83 19.85 -8.32
N ALA A 292 11.81 19.37 -7.54
CA ALA A 292 13.23 19.47 -7.88
C ALA A 292 13.65 18.43 -8.94
N CYS A 293 12.80 17.44 -9.23
CA CYS A 293 13.04 16.42 -10.24
C CYS A 293 12.16 16.67 -11.48
N ALA A 294 12.75 17.23 -12.54
CA ALA A 294 12.00 17.64 -13.74
C ALA A 294 11.12 16.53 -14.38
N PRO A 295 11.57 15.26 -14.49
CA PRO A 295 10.74 14.17 -14.99
C PRO A 295 9.50 13.89 -14.13
N LEU A 296 9.63 13.93 -12.79
CA LEU A 296 8.52 13.70 -11.87
C LEU A 296 7.57 14.90 -11.83
N LYS A 297 8.12 16.12 -11.81
CA LYS A 297 7.35 17.37 -11.81
C LYS A 297 6.35 17.46 -12.97
N LYS A 298 6.72 16.97 -14.16
CA LYS A 298 5.91 16.95 -15.39
C LYS A 298 4.45 16.53 -15.16
N THR A 299 4.23 15.54 -14.30
CA THR A 299 2.88 15.00 -13.99
C THR A 299 2.54 15.05 -12.50
N LYS A 300 3.24 15.86 -11.71
CA LYS A 300 2.94 16.02 -10.28
C LYS A 300 1.63 16.79 -10.11
N SER A 301 0.62 16.19 -9.48
CA SER A 301 -0.64 16.86 -9.17
C SER A 301 -1.37 16.21 -8.00
N GLU A 302 -1.44 16.94 -6.87
CA GLU A 302 -2.16 16.56 -5.66
C GLU A 302 -3.70 16.52 -5.87
N PRO A 303 -4.34 17.53 -6.52
CA PRO A 303 -5.77 17.43 -6.83
C PRO A 303 -6.14 16.21 -7.69
N LYS A 304 -5.34 15.87 -8.71
CA LYS A 304 -5.63 14.71 -9.57
C LYS A 304 -5.54 13.37 -8.82
N SER A 305 -4.71 13.26 -7.79
CA SER A 305 -4.63 12.05 -6.97
C SER A 305 -5.83 11.94 -6.03
N TRP A 306 -6.32 13.06 -5.49
CA TRP A 306 -7.57 13.16 -4.70
C TRP A 306 -8.83 12.92 -5.54
N GLU A 307 -8.80 13.25 -6.83
CA GLU A 307 -9.91 13.08 -7.76
C GLU A 307 -9.96 11.68 -8.41
N CYS A 308 -8.90 10.87 -8.29
CA CYS A 308 -8.87 9.56 -8.94
C CYS A 308 -9.82 8.54 -8.29
N ARG A 309 -10.47 7.69 -9.11
CA ARG A 309 -11.46 6.68 -8.68
C ARG A 309 -11.18 5.34 -9.35
N LEU A 310 -11.57 4.24 -8.71
CA LEU A 310 -11.49 2.88 -9.27
C LEU A 310 -12.44 2.75 -10.48
N ASP A 311 -11.94 2.43 -11.67
CA ASP A 311 -12.78 2.24 -12.88
C ASP A 311 -13.27 0.78 -13.05
N GLY A 312 -13.12 -0.04 -12.01
CA GLY A 312 -13.51 -1.46 -11.97
C GLY A 312 -14.67 -1.80 -11.00
N LYS A 313 -14.87 -3.11 -10.83
CA LYS A 313 -15.79 -3.70 -9.85
C LYS A 313 -15.09 -3.98 -8.52
N ILE A 314 -15.88 -4.17 -7.47
CA ILE A 314 -15.42 -4.66 -6.16
C ILE A 314 -16.20 -5.92 -5.74
N PRO A 315 -15.67 -6.74 -4.81
CA PRO A 315 -16.44 -7.78 -4.15
C PRO A 315 -17.62 -7.19 -3.37
N ASP A 316 -18.79 -7.81 -3.47
CA ASP A 316 -20.02 -7.44 -2.75
C ASP A 316 -19.98 -7.89 -1.28
N GLU A 317 -19.15 -7.22 -0.46
CA GLU A 317 -18.97 -7.55 0.96
C GLU A 317 -18.53 -6.33 1.79
N GLU A 318 -19.09 -6.18 2.99
CA GLU A 318 -18.72 -5.09 3.89
C GLU A 318 -17.29 -5.25 4.45
N VAL A 319 -16.44 -4.29 4.12
CA VAL A 319 -15.09 -4.13 4.71
C VAL A 319 -15.09 -3.24 5.97
N GLY A 320 -16.25 -2.81 6.45
CA GLY A 320 -16.42 -2.07 7.71
C GLY A 320 -16.28 -0.55 7.65
N LEU A 321 -16.32 0.06 6.45
CA LEU A 321 -16.26 1.52 6.28
C LEU A 321 -17.56 2.24 6.64
N TRP A 322 -18.70 1.62 6.34
CA TRP A 322 -20.02 2.16 6.67
C TRP A 322 -20.38 1.97 8.15
N ARG A 323 -20.11 0.77 8.69
CA ARG A 323 -20.42 0.35 10.06
C ARG A 323 -19.39 -0.66 10.60
N PRO A 324 -19.30 -0.87 11.93
CA PRO A 324 -18.41 -1.90 12.47
C PRO A 324 -18.89 -3.30 12.11
N ILE A 325 -18.02 -4.14 11.57
CA ILE A 325 -18.35 -5.51 11.17
C ILE A 325 -18.13 -6.50 12.32
N SER A 326 -18.94 -7.54 12.42
CA SER A 326 -18.89 -8.54 13.51
C SER A 326 -17.81 -9.62 13.34
N LYS A 327 -17.18 -9.68 12.18
CA LYS A 327 -16.11 -10.62 11.80
C LYS A 327 -15.25 -9.98 10.71
N LEU A 328 -13.97 -10.35 10.62
CA LEU A 328 -13.14 -9.95 9.48
C LEU A 328 -13.60 -10.71 8.20
N PRO A 329 -13.65 -10.05 7.03
CA PRO A 329 -14.07 -10.68 5.77
C PRO A 329 -13.16 -11.84 5.35
N GLY A 330 -13.66 -12.78 4.55
CA GLY A 330 -12.84 -13.86 3.98
C GLY A 330 -12.35 -14.95 4.95
N CYS A 331 -13.11 -15.26 6.01
CA CYS A 331 -12.79 -16.32 7.00
C CYS A 331 -11.47 -16.07 7.75
N ASN A 332 -11.36 -14.90 8.40
CA ASN A 332 -10.19 -14.49 9.15
C ASN A 332 -10.48 -14.38 10.67
N PRO A 333 -10.56 -15.50 11.39
CA PRO A 333 -10.65 -15.49 12.86
C PRO A 333 -9.36 -14.95 13.51
N LEU A 334 -9.45 -14.49 14.76
CA LEU A 334 -8.32 -13.88 15.48
C LEU A 334 -7.16 -14.88 15.67
N TRP A 335 -6.10 -14.70 14.88
CA TRP A 335 -4.85 -15.43 14.99
C TRP A 335 -4.00 -14.80 16.10
N LYS A 336 -4.31 -15.19 17.34
CA LYS A 336 -3.63 -14.80 18.59
C LYS A 336 -2.16 -15.21 18.63
N SER A 337 -1.40 -14.66 19.57
CA SER A 337 -0.01 -15.05 19.82
C SER A 337 0.08 -16.50 20.30
N GLY A 338 1.25 -17.13 20.13
CA GLY A 338 1.49 -18.54 20.48
C GLY A 338 0.80 -19.58 19.58
N VAL A 339 -0.27 -19.21 18.85
CA VAL A 339 -0.93 -20.09 17.87
C VAL A 339 -0.07 -20.19 16.60
N SER A 340 0.41 -21.39 16.28
CA SER A 340 1.39 -21.63 15.21
C SER A 340 0.79 -21.71 13.80
N GLN A 341 -0.40 -22.31 13.67
CA GLN A 341 -1.17 -22.38 12.43
C GLN A 341 -2.21 -21.26 12.40
N LYS A 342 -2.56 -20.74 11.21
CA LYS A 342 -3.69 -19.83 11.05
C LYS A 342 -4.98 -20.58 11.44
N PRO A 343 -5.85 -20.05 12.32
CA PRO A 343 -7.12 -20.69 12.62
C PRO A 343 -8.06 -20.58 11.43
N ASP A 344 -8.87 -21.61 11.22
CA ASP A 344 -9.82 -21.74 10.11
C ASP A 344 -11.28 -21.57 10.58
N CYS A 345 -12.23 -21.47 9.65
CA CYS A 345 -13.66 -21.39 9.95
C CYS A 345 -14.51 -22.20 8.95
N ALA A 346 -15.73 -22.58 9.35
CA ALA A 346 -16.53 -23.58 8.64
C ALA A 346 -16.97 -23.22 7.21
N SER A 347 -16.80 -21.97 6.76
CA SER A 347 -17.00 -21.57 5.36
C SER A 347 -16.33 -20.23 5.04
N THR A 348 -15.71 -20.14 3.85
CA THR A 348 -15.22 -18.87 3.30
C THR A 348 -16.22 -18.32 2.30
N SER A 349 -16.77 -17.13 2.55
CA SER A 349 -17.67 -16.46 1.60
C SER A 349 -16.90 -16.06 0.34
N LYS A 350 -17.54 -16.22 -0.83
CA LYS A 350 -17.10 -15.68 -2.11
C LYS A 350 -18.25 -14.84 -2.69
N PRO A 351 -18.33 -13.54 -2.36
CA PRO A 351 -19.32 -12.62 -2.92
C PRO A 351 -19.11 -12.45 -4.43
N GLY A 352 -20.16 -12.01 -5.14
CA GLY A 352 -20.02 -11.61 -6.55
C GLY A 352 -19.21 -10.31 -6.71
N TYR A 353 -18.72 -10.06 -7.92
CA TYR A 353 -18.11 -8.78 -8.30
C TYR A 353 -19.14 -7.84 -8.92
N VAL A 354 -19.31 -6.66 -8.33
CA VAL A 354 -20.27 -5.62 -8.74
C VAL A 354 -19.61 -4.27 -8.92
N PHE A 355 -20.17 -3.45 -9.81
CA PHE A 355 -19.86 -2.03 -9.80
C PHE A 355 -20.38 -1.42 -8.48
N PRO A 356 -19.60 -0.57 -7.79
CA PRO A 356 -20.06 0.10 -6.57
C PRO A 356 -21.24 1.03 -6.89
N ASN A 357 -22.26 1.06 -6.01
CA ASN A 357 -23.32 2.05 -6.10
C ASN A 357 -22.93 3.37 -5.42
N ALA A 358 -22.11 3.34 -4.38
CA ALA A 358 -21.71 4.49 -3.58
C ALA A 358 -20.20 4.56 -3.31
N TYR A 359 -19.75 5.67 -2.72
CA TYR A 359 -18.46 5.77 -2.04
C TYR A 359 -18.63 6.13 -0.57
N PHE A 360 -17.68 5.67 0.24
CA PHE A 360 -17.36 6.24 1.54
C PHE A 360 -16.30 7.34 1.36
N GLU A 361 -16.53 8.53 1.90
CA GLU A 361 -15.57 9.63 1.94
C GLU A 361 -15.12 9.93 3.37
N ASN A 362 -13.82 10.17 3.52
CA ASN A 362 -13.23 10.72 4.74
C ASN A 362 -12.51 12.04 4.42
N LEU A 363 -13.01 13.16 4.95
CA LEU A 363 -12.52 14.51 4.63
C LEU A 363 -11.09 14.78 5.13
N LYS A 364 -10.68 14.14 6.24
CA LYS A 364 -9.36 14.27 6.88
C LYS A 364 -8.23 13.67 6.04
N PHE A 365 -8.48 12.50 5.44
CA PHE A 365 -7.53 11.81 4.57
C PHE A 365 -7.79 12.04 3.08
N ARG A 366 -8.94 12.62 2.71
CA ARG A 366 -9.43 12.83 1.32
C ARG A 366 -9.60 11.55 0.48
N ASN A 367 -9.67 10.40 1.16
CA ASN A 367 -10.01 9.11 0.54
C ASN A 367 -11.49 9.10 0.12
N LYS A 368 -11.78 8.57 -1.08
CA LYS A 368 -13.13 8.33 -1.61
C LYS A 368 -13.21 6.90 -2.14
N ILE A 369 -13.59 6.00 -1.25
CA ILE A 369 -13.41 4.55 -1.37
C ILE A 369 -14.72 3.94 -1.88
N PRO A 370 -14.71 3.15 -2.98
CA PRO A 370 -15.91 2.51 -3.51
C PRO A 370 -16.52 1.53 -2.50
N VAL A 371 -17.86 1.51 -2.41
CA VAL A 371 -18.63 0.57 -1.61
C VAL A 371 -19.85 0.05 -2.37
N ALA A 372 -20.21 -1.21 -2.11
CA ALA A 372 -21.47 -1.81 -2.53
C ALA A 372 -22.38 -1.89 -1.29
N LEU A 373 -23.51 -1.20 -1.34
CA LEU A 373 -24.47 -1.13 -0.23
C LEU A 373 -25.83 -1.62 -0.72
N GLY A 374 -26.14 -2.89 -0.49
CA GLY A 374 -27.41 -3.52 -0.87
C GLY A 374 -28.62 -2.95 -0.12
N GLU A 375 -28.40 -2.24 0.97
CA GLU A 375 -29.43 -1.49 1.69
C GLU A 375 -29.82 -0.18 0.99
N LEU A 376 -28.90 0.39 0.21
CA LEU A 376 -29.04 1.71 -0.38
C LEU A 376 -29.68 1.61 -1.77
N LYS A 377 -31.01 1.77 -1.80
CA LYS A 377 -31.79 1.86 -3.05
C LYS A 377 -31.39 3.08 -3.87
N ASP A 378 -31.50 2.97 -5.19
CA ASP A 378 -31.09 4.02 -6.14
C ASP A 378 -31.87 5.35 -6.01
N ASP A 379 -33.03 5.36 -5.33
CA ASP A 379 -33.87 6.52 -5.04
C ASP A 379 -33.62 7.15 -3.67
N ALA A 380 -32.72 6.59 -2.85
CA ALA A 380 -32.49 7.05 -1.49
C ALA A 380 -31.72 8.38 -1.43
N ASP A 381 -32.10 9.25 -0.48
CA ASP A 381 -31.29 10.42 -0.13
C ASP A 381 -30.05 9.99 0.67
N ILE A 382 -28.96 9.77 -0.06
CA ILE A 382 -27.70 9.28 0.50
C ILE A 382 -27.07 10.23 1.52
N THR A 383 -27.44 11.52 1.49
CA THR A 383 -26.84 12.54 2.38
C THR A 383 -27.25 12.39 3.84
N LYS A 384 -28.36 11.68 4.11
CA LYS A 384 -28.89 11.43 5.46
C LYS A 384 -28.13 10.33 6.23
N PHE A 385 -27.16 9.66 5.59
CA PHE A 385 -26.49 8.48 6.11
C PHE A 385 -25.04 8.76 6.56
N PHE A 386 -24.81 8.66 7.88
CA PHE A 386 -23.52 8.96 8.53
C PHE A 386 -22.71 7.68 8.82
N PRO A 387 -21.53 7.48 8.20
CA PRO A 387 -20.68 6.32 8.44
C PRO A 387 -20.13 6.27 9.88
N SER A 388 -19.81 5.07 10.36
CA SER A 388 -19.18 4.87 11.67
C SER A 388 -17.65 5.02 11.68
N VAL A 389 -17.03 5.45 10.57
CA VAL A 389 -15.57 5.50 10.41
C VAL A 389 -15.11 6.87 9.95
N GLY A 390 -14.08 7.38 10.62
CA GLY A 390 -13.61 8.75 10.48
C GLY A 390 -14.15 9.64 11.58
N ASP A 391 -13.34 10.62 11.96
CA ASP A 391 -13.60 11.62 13.00
C ASP A 391 -15.03 12.19 12.89
N ASN A 392 -15.68 12.44 14.03
CA ASN A 392 -17.05 12.96 14.12
C ASN A 392 -17.29 14.13 13.13
N GLY A 393 -18.20 13.93 12.15
CA GLY A 393 -18.54 14.89 11.10
C GLY A 393 -17.63 14.90 9.86
N ALA A 394 -16.53 14.16 9.85
CA ALA A 394 -15.58 14.07 8.72
C ALA A 394 -15.84 12.87 7.78
N GLY A 395 -16.74 11.95 8.13
CA GLY A 395 -17.18 10.84 7.29
C GLY A 395 -18.53 11.12 6.61
N ARG A 396 -18.66 10.80 5.31
CA ARG A 396 -19.96 10.82 4.59
C ARG A 396 -20.06 9.75 3.52
N LEU A 397 -21.27 9.47 3.06
CA LEU A 397 -21.52 8.71 1.83
C LEU A 397 -21.80 9.65 0.64
N GLY A 398 -21.52 9.18 -0.58
CA GLY A 398 -21.91 9.83 -1.83
C GLY A 398 -22.08 8.83 -2.98
N TRP A 399 -22.73 9.23 -4.07
CA TRP A 399 -23.07 8.33 -5.17
C TRP A 399 -21.85 8.02 -6.05
N TRP A 400 -21.60 6.75 -6.40
CA TRP A 400 -20.52 6.40 -7.31
C TRP A 400 -20.75 6.99 -8.70
N GLY A 401 -19.67 7.37 -9.39
CA GLY A 401 -19.75 8.03 -10.69
C GLY A 401 -20.30 9.48 -10.65
N SER A 402 -20.65 10.04 -9.48
CA SER A 402 -21.09 11.44 -9.40
C SER A 402 -19.94 12.45 -9.57
N GLU A 403 -18.70 12.05 -9.26
CA GLU A 403 -17.50 12.89 -9.27
C GLU A 403 -16.22 12.05 -9.47
N GLY A 404 -15.12 12.72 -9.86
CA GLY A 404 -13.79 12.13 -10.07
C GLY A 404 -13.16 12.57 -11.39
N SER A 405 -11.83 12.46 -11.50
CA SER A 405 -11.07 12.91 -12.68
C SER A 405 -11.22 11.98 -13.90
N ASN A 406 -11.70 10.74 -13.68
CA ASN A 406 -12.05 9.75 -14.69
C ASN A 406 -13.56 9.48 -14.77
N LYS A 407 -14.41 10.43 -14.34
CA LYS A 407 -15.87 10.28 -14.19
C LYS A 407 -16.57 9.64 -15.39
N ASP A 408 -16.19 9.99 -16.62
CA ASP A 408 -16.83 9.50 -17.85
C ASP A 408 -16.60 8.00 -18.11
N GLN A 409 -15.71 7.35 -17.34
CA GLN A 409 -15.46 5.91 -17.37
C GLN A 409 -16.08 5.17 -16.17
N LEU A 410 -16.63 5.88 -15.18
CA LEU A 410 -17.13 5.28 -13.94
C LEU A 410 -18.55 4.75 -14.09
N THR A 411 -18.68 3.42 -14.15
CA THR A 411 -19.98 2.75 -14.08
C THR A 411 -20.50 2.75 -12.64
N LYS A 412 -21.64 3.41 -12.38
CA LYS A 412 -22.39 3.25 -11.13
C LYS A 412 -23.13 1.90 -11.15
N GLY A 413 -22.97 1.10 -10.10
CA GLY A 413 -23.81 -0.09 -9.87
C GLY A 413 -25.25 0.26 -9.51
N THR A 414 -26.21 -0.53 -10.01
CA THR A 414 -27.61 -0.45 -9.59
C THR A 414 -27.85 -1.28 -8.34
N TRP A 415 -28.81 -0.86 -7.51
CA TRP A 415 -29.27 -1.60 -6.34
C TRP A 415 -29.64 -3.06 -6.67
N GLN A 416 -30.35 -3.27 -7.78
CA GLN A 416 -30.78 -4.62 -8.19
C GLN A 416 -29.59 -5.53 -8.56
N ALA A 417 -28.51 -4.99 -9.14
CA ALA A 417 -27.33 -5.78 -9.46
C ALA A 417 -26.61 -6.26 -8.19
N ILE A 418 -26.56 -5.41 -7.16
CA ILE A 418 -26.00 -5.71 -5.84
C ILE A 418 -26.86 -6.73 -5.10
N ILE A 419 -28.18 -6.55 -5.03
CA ILE A 419 -29.08 -7.56 -4.44
C ILE A 419 -28.94 -8.93 -5.11
N ASN A 420 -28.64 -8.98 -6.40
CA ASN A 420 -28.44 -10.22 -7.15
C ASN A 420 -27.05 -10.87 -6.96
N SER A 421 -26.05 -10.18 -6.40
CA SER A 421 -24.70 -10.71 -6.13
C SER A 421 -24.48 -11.21 -4.70
N LEU A 422 -25.41 -10.90 -3.80
CA LEU A 422 -25.37 -11.32 -2.40
C LEU A 422 -25.26 -12.85 -2.26
N ALA A 423 -24.44 -13.31 -1.32
CA ALA A 423 -24.32 -14.73 -1.04
C ALA A 423 -25.67 -15.34 -0.55
N PRO A 424 -26.07 -16.54 -1.01
CA PRO A 424 -27.39 -17.10 -0.72
C PRO A 424 -27.77 -17.10 0.77
N GLY A 425 -28.96 -16.58 1.08
CA GLY A 425 -29.45 -16.41 2.46
C GLY A 425 -29.00 -15.13 3.16
N THR A 426 -28.18 -14.30 2.52
CA THR A 426 -27.82 -12.97 3.03
C THR A 426 -28.95 -11.98 2.77
N ASN A 427 -29.59 -11.50 3.84
CA ASN A 427 -30.42 -10.30 3.78
C ASN A 427 -29.57 -9.12 4.25
N PRO A 428 -29.45 -8.03 3.47
CA PRO A 428 -28.90 -6.78 3.99
C PRO A 428 -29.78 -6.30 5.16
N PRO A 429 -29.19 -5.89 6.30
CA PRO A 429 -29.96 -5.28 7.39
C PRO A 429 -30.51 -3.91 6.95
N ALA A 430 -31.27 -3.21 7.79
CA ALA A 430 -31.71 -1.86 7.45
C ALA A 430 -30.52 -0.88 7.41
N ILE A 431 -30.54 0.07 6.45
CA ILE A 431 -29.66 1.26 6.51
C ILE A 431 -30.17 2.23 7.58
N GLY A 432 -29.80 1.94 8.83
CA GLY A 432 -29.98 2.83 9.96
C GLY A 432 -28.72 3.66 10.21
N ASN A 433 -28.89 4.90 10.69
CA ASN A 433 -27.77 5.74 11.08
C ASN A 433 -27.04 5.13 12.29
N MET A 434 -25.77 4.77 12.10
CA MET A 434 -24.87 4.32 13.17
C MET A 434 -24.68 5.42 14.23
N TYR A 435 -24.76 6.68 13.81
CA TYR A 435 -24.66 7.86 14.66
C TYR A 435 -26.03 8.55 14.80
N THR A 436 -26.71 8.31 15.91
CA THR A 436 -27.72 9.26 16.41
C THR A 436 -26.98 10.38 17.14
N LYS A 437 -26.90 11.57 16.52
CA LYS A 437 -26.42 12.78 17.20
C LYS A 437 -27.23 12.96 18.50
N PRO A 438 -26.59 13.15 19.67
CA PRO A 438 -27.27 12.98 20.96
C PRO A 438 -28.26 14.10 21.34
N ASP A 439 -28.55 15.03 20.42
CA ASP A 439 -29.69 15.93 20.47
C ASP A 439 -30.33 16.05 19.08
N GLY A 440 -31.66 16.02 19.03
CA GLY A 440 -32.46 15.97 17.80
C GLY A 440 -32.62 17.31 17.07
N GLY A 441 -31.55 18.08 16.91
CA GLY A 441 -31.55 19.36 16.20
C GLY A 441 -31.19 19.22 14.72
N GLU A 442 -32.06 19.71 13.83
CA GLU A 442 -31.69 20.01 12.45
C GLU A 442 -30.73 21.22 12.42
N GLU A 443 -29.43 20.96 12.29
CA GLU A 443 -28.49 21.98 11.83
C GLU A 443 -28.44 21.93 10.30
N THR A 444 -29.09 22.91 9.66
CA THR A 444 -28.85 23.22 8.25
C THR A 444 -27.41 23.69 8.10
N VAL A 445 -26.54 22.83 7.58
CA VAL A 445 -25.18 23.21 7.20
C VAL A 445 -25.25 24.05 5.92
N GLU A 446 -25.56 25.34 6.08
CA GLU A 446 -25.27 26.31 5.03
C GLU A 446 -23.75 26.37 4.80
N PRO A 447 -23.30 26.44 3.54
CA PRO A 447 -21.88 26.62 3.25
C PRO A 447 -21.47 28.02 3.72
N GLN A 448 -20.64 28.11 4.77
CA GLN A 448 -20.13 29.39 5.23
C GLN A 448 -19.31 30.06 4.12
N GLY A 449 -19.90 31.13 3.58
CA GLY A 449 -19.22 32.08 2.72
C GLY A 449 -18.14 32.86 3.48
N GLN A 450 -17.37 33.64 2.74
CA GLN A 450 -16.24 34.40 3.27
C GLN A 450 -16.68 35.67 4.03
N ASP A 451 -15.69 36.25 4.73
CA ASP A 451 -15.65 37.58 5.33
C ASP A 451 -16.46 37.78 6.65
N SER A 452 -16.13 38.72 7.54
CA SER A 452 -15.28 39.92 7.34
C SER A 452 -14.54 40.43 8.60
N SER A 453 -13.35 41.02 8.37
CA SER A 453 -12.78 42.17 9.12
C SER A 453 -12.43 42.00 10.61
N SER A 454 -11.72 42.91 11.28
CA SER A 454 -11.10 44.22 10.95
C SER A 454 -9.70 44.31 11.62
N GLU A 455 -8.86 45.36 11.59
CA GLU A 455 -8.82 46.79 11.15
C GLU A 455 -7.40 47.03 10.49
N ASP A 456 -6.91 48.17 9.98
CA ASP A 456 -7.36 49.56 9.77
C ASP A 456 -6.50 50.23 8.64
N GLU A 457 -6.60 51.56 8.49
CA GLU A 457 -5.64 52.56 7.96
C GLU A 457 -5.64 52.89 6.44
N SER A 458 -6.54 53.82 6.10
CA SER A 458 -6.36 54.96 5.18
C SER A 458 -6.71 54.85 3.68
N THR A 459 -6.94 56.04 3.09
CA THR A 459 -7.59 56.38 1.80
C THR A 459 -6.69 57.34 0.98
N PRO A 460 -6.99 57.76 -0.28
CA PRO A 460 -8.22 57.59 -1.07
C PRO A 460 -8.09 57.16 -2.56
N THR A 461 -9.23 56.66 -3.08
CA THR A 461 -9.86 56.95 -4.38
C THR A 461 -9.04 57.39 -5.60
N GLU A 462 -9.14 56.61 -6.70
CA GLU A 462 -9.46 57.17 -8.03
C GLU A 462 -10.29 56.18 -8.88
N THR A 463 -11.09 56.68 -9.82
CA THR A 463 -12.09 55.90 -10.60
C THR A 463 -11.73 55.83 -12.08
N HIS A 464 -11.98 54.71 -12.76
CA HIS A 464 -12.26 54.70 -14.22
C HIS A 464 -13.04 53.47 -14.69
N GLU A 465 -13.53 53.53 -15.94
CA GLU A 465 -14.68 52.77 -16.45
C GLU A 465 -14.33 51.59 -17.37
N VAL A 466 -15.35 50.80 -17.68
CA VAL A 466 -15.32 49.64 -18.59
C VAL A 466 -15.51 50.08 -20.05
N PRO A 467 -14.89 49.38 -21.01
CA PRO A 467 -15.68 48.92 -22.17
C PRO A 467 -15.51 47.41 -22.46
N LYS A 468 -16.50 46.85 -23.16
CA LYS A 468 -16.54 45.44 -23.59
C LYS A 468 -16.20 45.31 -25.08
N GLU A 469 -15.48 44.25 -25.44
CA GLU A 469 -15.51 43.57 -26.75
C GLU A 469 -15.01 42.12 -26.56
N GLY A 470 -15.34 41.12 -27.38
CA GLY A 470 -16.29 41.13 -28.51
C GLY A 470 -15.85 40.32 -29.74
N SER A 471 -15.66 39.00 -29.65
CA SER A 471 -15.40 38.16 -30.84
C SER A 471 -15.76 36.66 -30.68
N THR A 472 -16.11 36.02 -31.80
CA THR A 472 -16.52 34.60 -31.93
C THR A 472 -15.44 33.72 -32.60
N PRO A 473 -15.49 32.38 -32.45
CA PRO A 473 -14.49 31.47 -33.01
C PRO A 473 -14.77 30.98 -34.45
N PRO A 474 -13.73 30.77 -35.27
CA PRO A 474 -13.77 30.07 -36.58
C PRO A 474 -13.29 28.59 -36.44
N PRO A 475 -13.38 27.70 -37.46
CA PRO A 475 -14.33 26.59 -37.34
C PRO A 475 -13.75 25.17 -37.53
N VAL A 476 -14.62 24.18 -37.28
CA VAL A 476 -14.40 22.76 -37.60
C VAL A 476 -14.42 22.54 -39.13
N LEU A 477 -13.57 21.64 -39.62
CA LEU A 477 -13.69 21.01 -40.94
C LEU A 477 -13.79 19.50 -40.78
N ALA A 478 -14.73 18.88 -41.49
CA ALA A 478 -15.01 17.44 -41.43
C ALA A 478 -14.60 16.74 -42.73
N ALA A 479 -14.28 15.46 -42.64
CA ALA A 479 -14.15 14.55 -43.78
C ALA A 479 -14.67 13.15 -43.39
N GLN A 480 -15.39 12.53 -44.31
CA GLN A 480 -15.95 11.18 -44.27
C GLN A 480 -16.16 10.72 -45.73
N PRO A 481 -16.48 9.44 -46.00
CA PRO A 481 -16.01 8.21 -45.36
C PRO A 481 -15.29 7.32 -46.40
N ILE A 482 -14.83 6.13 -46.00
CA ILE A 482 -14.62 4.99 -46.92
C ILE A 482 -15.11 3.74 -46.22
N ASP A 483 -16.13 3.10 -46.78
CA ASP A 483 -16.50 1.70 -46.52
C ASP A 483 -15.81 0.81 -47.57
N ASP A 484 -15.49 -0.44 -47.21
CA ASP A 484 -15.66 -1.62 -48.08
C ASP A 484 -15.40 -2.92 -47.28
N ASP A 485 -16.16 -3.97 -47.60
CA ASP A 485 -16.18 -5.25 -46.89
C ASP A 485 -15.02 -6.20 -47.24
N ALA A 486 -14.58 -7.04 -46.28
CA ALA A 486 -13.83 -8.27 -46.56
C ALA A 486 -13.93 -9.33 -45.43
N GLU A 487 -15.00 -10.13 -45.49
CA GLU A 487 -15.11 -11.58 -45.23
C GLU A 487 -14.47 -12.28 -44.00
N THR A 488 -15.26 -13.16 -43.39
CA THR A 488 -14.92 -14.02 -42.24
C THR A 488 -14.08 -15.25 -42.59
N THR A 489 -13.07 -15.57 -41.77
CA THR A 489 -12.71 -16.98 -41.47
C THR A 489 -12.22 -17.17 -40.04
N SER A 490 -12.88 -18.06 -39.28
CA SER A 490 -12.28 -18.71 -38.10
C SER A 490 -11.55 -19.99 -38.51
N PRO A 491 -10.59 -20.47 -37.69
CA PRO A 491 -10.46 -21.91 -37.47
C PRO A 491 -10.65 -22.29 -35.99
N ALA A 492 -11.02 -23.54 -35.75
CA ALA A 492 -11.41 -24.04 -34.44
C ALA A 492 -10.24 -24.61 -33.61
N SER A 493 -10.49 -24.78 -32.32
CA SER A 493 -9.64 -25.48 -31.35
C SER A 493 -9.58 -27.00 -31.57
N THR A 494 -8.42 -27.61 -31.32
CA THR A 494 -8.29 -28.99 -30.83
C THR A 494 -7.14 -29.09 -29.80
N PRO A 495 -7.26 -29.96 -28.78
CA PRO A 495 -6.27 -30.09 -27.70
C PRO A 495 -5.16 -31.10 -28.04
N VAL A 496 -4.09 -31.09 -27.25
CA VAL A 496 -3.09 -32.17 -27.18
C VAL A 496 -2.80 -32.45 -25.70
N GLU A 497 -2.92 -33.72 -25.30
CA GLU A 497 -2.62 -34.19 -23.94
C GLU A 497 -1.11 -34.42 -23.72
N ALA A 498 -0.72 -34.63 -22.47
CA ALA A 498 0.67 -34.83 -22.08
C ALA A 498 1.06 -36.31 -21.98
N GLU A 499 2.24 -36.64 -22.49
CA GLU A 499 3.05 -37.76 -21.98
C GLU A 499 4.43 -37.25 -21.59
N GLY A 500 5.09 -37.92 -20.64
CA GLY A 500 6.44 -37.57 -20.18
C GLY A 500 7.30 -38.82 -20.05
N ALA A 501 8.60 -38.68 -20.33
CA ALA A 501 9.57 -39.76 -20.17
C ALA A 501 10.91 -39.28 -19.61
N GLU A 502 11.32 -39.98 -18.56
CA GLU A 502 12.62 -40.21 -17.91
C GLU A 502 13.91 -39.48 -18.33
N SER A 503 14.76 -39.36 -17.30
CA SER A 503 16.15 -38.90 -17.36
C SER A 503 17.09 -39.81 -18.16
N THR A 504 18.10 -39.21 -18.80
CA THR A 504 19.40 -39.86 -19.07
C THR A 504 20.54 -39.00 -18.51
N SER A 505 21.72 -39.59 -18.30
CA SER A 505 22.68 -39.08 -17.31
C SER A 505 24.13 -38.91 -17.78
N ALA A 506 24.83 -38.01 -17.07
CA ALA A 506 26.27 -37.93 -16.86
C ALA A 506 27.24 -37.84 -18.06
N LYS A 507 28.04 -36.76 -18.08
CA LYS A 507 29.48 -36.87 -18.36
C LYS A 507 30.31 -36.24 -17.23
N TYR A 508 31.18 -37.05 -16.65
CA TYR A 508 32.09 -36.70 -15.55
C TYR A 508 33.35 -36.02 -16.09
N CYS A 509 33.97 -35.15 -15.28
CA CYS A 509 35.40 -34.85 -15.42
C CYS A 509 36.10 -34.91 -14.04
N LYS A 510 37.23 -35.63 -13.95
CA LYS A 510 38.07 -35.76 -12.74
C LYS A 510 39.32 -34.88 -12.96
N ARG A 511 39.87 -34.17 -11.96
CA ARG A 511 40.90 -34.60 -10.95
C ARG A 511 41.42 -33.29 -10.28
N LYS A 512 42.13 -33.20 -9.15
CA LYS A 512 42.87 -34.11 -8.25
C LYS A 512 42.62 -33.72 -6.77
N LYS A 513 42.84 -34.66 -5.82
CA LYS A 513 43.02 -34.37 -4.39
C LYS A 513 44.51 -34.31 -3.99
N ARG A 514 44.82 -33.44 -3.02
CA ARG A 514 45.87 -33.51 -1.97
C ARG A 514 45.24 -32.80 -0.74
N GLY A 515 45.48 -33.15 0.52
CA GLY A 515 46.18 -34.28 1.15
C GLY A 515 46.19 -34.04 2.67
N LEU A 516 45.63 -34.95 3.47
CA LEU A 516 45.36 -34.76 4.91
C LEU A 516 46.47 -35.34 5.81
N ILE A 517 46.83 -34.64 6.90
CA ILE A 517 47.30 -35.21 8.18
C ILE A 517 46.69 -34.37 9.35
N PRO A 518 46.19 -34.96 10.46
CA PRO A 518 45.45 -34.24 11.52
C PRO A 518 46.05 -34.32 12.94
N ARG A 519 45.49 -33.53 13.88
CA ARG A 519 45.33 -33.78 15.35
C ARG A 519 44.22 -32.83 15.87
N ALA A 520 43.17 -33.30 16.55
CA ALA A 520 43.07 -33.62 18.00
C ALA A 520 43.11 -32.37 18.90
N GLY A 521 42.23 -32.19 19.91
CA GLY A 521 41.10 -33.01 20.38
C GLY A 521 40.39 -32.35 21.58
N GLU A 522 39.41 -33.04 22.19
CA GLU A 522 38.60 -32.62 23.38
C GLU A 522 37.63 -31.45 23.11
N VAL A 523 36.30 -31.48 23.33
CA VAL A 523 35.37 -32.15 24.28
C VAL A 523 35.21 -31.44 25.63
N LEU A 524 34.08 -30.73 25.78
CA LEU A 524 33.22 -30.81 26.97
C LEU A 524 31.83 -30.21 26.69
N SER A 525 30.83 -30.66 27.45
CA SER A 525 29.41 -30.32 27.27
C SER A 525 28.84 -29.67 28.53
N SER A 526 27.83 -28.80 28.35
CA SER A 526 26.71 -28.51 29.27
C SER A 526 26.99 -28.31 30.77
N HIS A 527 26.46 -27.22 31.35
CA HIS A 527 25.55 -27.38 32.49
C HIS A 527 24.58 -26.20 32.69
N LEU A 528 23.44 -26.50 33.30
CA LEU A 528 22.32 -25.60 33.56
C LEU A 528 22.28 -25.10 35.01
N SER A 529 21.95 -23.80 35.17
CA SER A 529 20.96 -23.26 36.13
C SER A 529 21.20 -23.32 37.66
N ARG A 530 20.73 -22.25 38.32
CA ARG A 530 20.38 -22.10 39.76
C ARG A 530 21.45 -22.38 40.83
N ARG A 531 21.79 -21.30 41.55
CA ARG A 531 21.76 -21.29 43.03
C ARG A 531 21.22 -19.95 43.55
N SER A 532 20.77 -19.89 44.81
CA SER A 532 19.98 -18.76 45.32
C SER A 532 20.40 -18.25 46.70
N ARG A 533 20.23 -16.92 46.89
CA ARG A 533 19.96 -16.20 48.17
C ARG A 533 21.05 -16.12 49.26
N ARG A 534 21.07 -14.93 49.93
CA ARG A 534 21.59 -14.61 51.29
C ARG A 534 23.12 -14.76 51.48
N ARG A 535 23.91 -13.76 51.89
CA ARG A 535 23.77 -12.55 52.75
C ARG A 535 24.65 -11.42 52.15
N SER A 536 24.36 -10.11 52.21
CA SER A 536 24.01 -9.19 53.33
C SER A 536 25.22 -8.74 54.17
N ILE A 537 25.27 -7.42 54.48
CA ILE A 537 26.09 -6.66 55.45
C ILE A 537 27.17 -5.71 54.86
N HIS A 538 26.97 -4.42 55.18
CA HIS A 538 27.87 -3.23 55.14
C HIS A 538 28.43 -2.72 53.80
N GLY A 539 28.58 -1.39 53.75
CA GLY A 539 28.74 -0.54 52.58
C GLY A 539 27.79 0.66 52.71
#